data_AF-A0A2N5XIP2-F1
#
_entry.id   AF-A0A2N5XIP2-F1
#
_cell.length_a   1.000
_cell.length_b   1.000
_cell.length_c   1.000
_cell.angle_alpha   90.00
_cell.angle_beta   90.00
_cell.angle_gamma   90.00
#
_symmetry.space_group_name_H-M   'P 1'
#
loop_
_entity.id
_entity.type
_entity.pdbx_description
1 polymer ?
#
loop_
_entity_poly.entity_id
_entity_poly.type
_entity_poly.pdbx_seq_one_letter_code
_entity_poly.pdbx_strand_id
1 'polypeptide(L)' 'MTPRPPVDVLVRRLDPDLPLPAPAHPGDAGVDLVAAAGAELAPGERAVLPTGIAIA' A
#
# COMPACT_ATOMS: atom_id res chain seq x y z
N MET A 1 -18.85 -0.92 -21.25
CA MET A 1 -18.88 -1.01 -19.78
C MET A 1 -19.04 0.38 -19.21
N THR A 2 -20.08 0.63 -18.44
CA THR A 2 -20.28 1.94 -17.79
C THR A 2 -19.29 2.07 -16.63
N PRO A 3 -18.53 3.18 -16.51
CA PRO A 3 -17.61 3.35 -15.39
C PRO A 3 -18.37 3.38 -14.07
N ARG A 4 -17.84 2.67 -13.06
CA ARG A 4 -18.39 2.72 -11.70
C ARG A 4 -17.98 4.04 -11.05
N PRO A 5 -18.84 4.63 -10.20
CA PRO A 5 -18.44 5.80 -9.42
C PRO A 5 -17.24 5.48 -8.51
N PRO A 6 -16.40 6.47 -8.19
CA PRO A 6 -15.27 6.28 -7.29
C PRO A 6 -15.77 5.88 -5.89
N VAL A 7 -14.95 5.09 -5.19
CA VAL A 7 -15.19 4.65 -3.82
C VAL A 7 -14.14 5.28 -2.93
N ASP A 8 -14.58 5.90 -1.83
CA ASP A 8 -13.66 6.41 -0.82
C ASP A 8 -13.06 5.24 -0.04
N VAL A 9 -11.73 5.23 0.05
CA VAL A 9 -10.99 4.28 0.90
C VAL A 9 -10.47 5.05 2.10
N LEU A 10 -10.94 4.69 3.29
CA LEU A 10 -10.51 5.37 4.51
C LEU A 10 -9.13 4.85 4.91
N VAL A 11 -8.17 5.77 5.00
CA VAL A 11 -6.78 5.44 5.31
C VAL A 11 -6.35 6.12 6.61
N ARG A 12 -5.73 5.34 7.50
CA ARG A 12 -5.02 5.85 8.67
C ARG A 12 -3.56 5.44 8.62
N ARG A 13 -2.66 6.43 8.68
CA ARG A 13 -1.23 6.19 8.89
C ARG A 13 -1.00 5.76 10.34
N LEU A 14 -0.52 4.54 10.51
CA LEU A 14 -0.02 4.01 11.77
C LEU A 14 1.44 4.43 12.00
N ASP A 15 2.19 4.58 10.91
CA ASP A 15 3.52 5.18 10.89
C ASP A 15 3.44 6.55 10.19
N PRO A 16 3.63 7.67 10.90
CA PRO A 16 3.51 9.02 10.33
C PRO A 16 4.66 9.41 9.40
N ASP A 17 5.80 8.71 9.48
CA ASP A 17 7.00 9.00 8.69
C ASP A 17 6.93 8.38 7.29
N LEU A 18 5.98 7.45 7.06
CA LEU A 18 5.72 6.86 5.76
C LEU A 18 4.72 7.69 4.92
N PRO A 19 4.88 7.69 3.59
CA PRO A 19 3.97 8.39 2.70
C PRO A 19 2.59 7.73 2.67
N LEU A 20 1.57 8.49 2.27
CA LEU A 20 0.30 7.90 1.89
C LEU A 20 0.47 7.08 0.60
N PRO A 21 -0.25 5.94 0.44
CA PRO A 21 -0.24 5.18 -0.80
C PRO A 21 -0.73 6.03 -1.97
N ALA A 22 -0.05 5.93 -3.11
CA ALA A 22 -0.41 6.65 -4.33
C ALA A 22 -0.22 5.76 -5.56
N PRO A 23 -0.98 5.99 -6.65
CA PRO A 23 -0.71 5.33 -7.93
C PRO A 23 0.64 5.78 -8.49
N ALA A 24 1.41 4.85 -9.08
CA ALA A 24 2.67 5.19 -9.72
C ALA A 24 2.46 5.96 -11.03
N HIS A 25 1.41 5.62 -11.78
CA HIS A 25 1.07 6.24 -13.06
C HIS A 25 -0.43 6.59 -13.17
N PRO A 26 -0.80 7.55 -14.03
CA PRO A 26 -2.20 7.86 -14.30
C PRO A 26 -2.95 6.66 -14.88
N GLY A 27 -4.03 6.25 -14.22
CA GLY A 27 -4.88 5.14 -14.65
C GLY A 27 -4.46 3.77 -14.14
N ASP A 28 -3.44 3.69 -13.28
CA ASP A 28 -3.08 2.44 -12.60
C ASP A 28 -4.25 1.89 -11.77
N ALA A 29 -4.38 0.57 -11.77
CA ALA A 29 -5.46 -0.12 -11.05
C ALA A 29 -5.24 -0.17 -9.52
N GLY A 30 -4.04 0.15 -9.05
CA GLY A 30 -3.63 0.04 -7.65
C GLY A 30 -2.75 1.21 -7.20
N VAL A 31 -2.31 1.11 -5.96
CA VAL A 31 -1.44 2.09 -5.29
C VAL A 31 -0.25 1.38 -4.67
N ASP A 32 0.87 2.07 -4.61
CA ASP A 32 2.10 1.52 -4.04
C ASP A 32 2.08 1.58 -2.52
N LEU A 33 2.55 0.51 -1.88
CA LEU A 33 2.77 0.44 -0.44
C LEU A 33 4.28 0.39 -0.15
N VAL A 34 4.69 1.13 0.87
CA VAL A 34 6.06 1.12 1.37
C VAL A 34 6.16 0.17 2.57
N ALA A 35 7.21 -0.65 2.61
CA ALA A 35 7.50 -1.47 3.78
C ALA A 35 8.02 -0.59 4.92
N ALA A 36 7.43 -0.74 6.11
CA ALA A 36 7.83 -0.01 7.32
C ALA A 36 9.07 -0.64 8.01
N ALA A 37 9.51 -1.80 7.54
CA ALA A 37 10.70 -2.48 8.03
C ALA A 37 11.43 -3.16 6.86
N GLY A 38 12.76 -3.16 6.91
CA GLY A 38 13.59 -3.94 6.00
C GLY A 38 13.63 -5.41 6.38
N ALA A 39 13.80 -6.28 5.38
CA ALA A 39 14.12 -7.69 5.57
C ALA A 39 15.00 -8.18 4.42
N GLU A 40 15.92 -9.08 4.74
CA GLU A 40 16.64 -9.90 3.76
C GLU A 40 15.95 -11.25 3.68
N LEU A 41 15.72 -11.76 2.46
CA LEU A 41 15.09 -13.05 2.23
C LEU A 41 16.05 -13.97 1.48
N ALA A 42 16.36 -15.13 2.07
CA ALA A 42 17.08 -16.20 1.38
C ALA A 42 16.14 -16.94 0.40
N PRO A 43 16.67 -17.75 -0.54
CA PRO A 43 15.85 -18.49 -1.48
C PRO A 43 14.80 -19.39 -0.80
N GLY A 44 13.53 -19.16 -1.14
CA GLY A 44 12.39 -19.92 -0.61
C GLY A 44 11.77 -19.36 0.68
N GLU A 45 12.41 -18.36 1.31
CA GLU A 45 11.87 -17.70 2.50
C GLU A 45 10.70 -16.77 2.18
N ARG A 46 9.88 -16.51 3.21
CA ARG A 46 8.76 -15.57 3.15
C ARG A 46 8.69 -14.81 4.46
N ALA A 47 8.40 -13.51 4.38
CA ALA A 47 8.16 -12.66 5.53
C ALA A 47 6.85 -11.89 5.37
N VAL A 48 6.27 -11.53 6.51
CA VAL A 48 5.18 -10.55 6.59
C VAL A 48 5.82 -9.23 7.00
N LEU A 49 5.69 -8.21 6.17
CA LEU A 49 6.22 -6.88 6.47
C LEU A 49 5.07 -5.93 6.82
N PRO A 50 5.22 -5.13 7.90
CA PRO A 50 4.28 -4.07 8.19
C PRO A 50 4.37 -2.99 7.11
N THR A 51 3.23 -2.39 6.77
CA THR A 51 3.14 -1.29 5.79
C THR A 51 2.94 0.08 6.44
N GLY A 52 2.68 0.12 7.76
CA GLY A 52 2.32 1.35 8.46
C GLY A 52 0.95 1.94 8.08
N ILE A 53 0.12 1.19 7.34
CA ILE A 53 -1.18 1.65 6.85
C ILE A 53 -2.31 0.76 7.41
N ALA A 54 -3.36 1.39 7.92
CA ALA A 54 -4.65 0.75 8.20
C ALA A 54 -5.72 1.27 7.23
N ILE A 55 -6.60 0.37 6.78
CA ILE A 55 -7.73 0.68 5.90
C ILE A 55 -9.06 0.32 6.58
N ALA A 56 -10.15 0.99 6.18
CA ALA A 56 -11.53 0.70 6.60
C ALA A 56 -12.52 0.92 5.44
#